data_AF-A0A7Y5S1A5-F1
#
_entry.id   AF-A0A7Y5S1A5-F1
#
_cell.length_a   1.000
_cell.length_b   1.000
_cell.length_c   1.000
_cell.angle_alpha   90.00
_cell.angle_beta   90.00
_cell.angle_gamma   90.00
#
_symmetry.space_group_name_H-M   'P 1'
#
loop_
_entity.id
_entity.type
_entity.pdbx_description
1 polymer ?
#
loop_
_entity_poly.entity_id
_entity_poly.type
_entity_poly.pdbx_seq_one_letter_code
_entity_poly.pdbx_strand_id
1 'polypeptide(L)'
;MAKVRCPNCTAQYAVPDVKLGKRARCARCQQSFVLSIEEGDPIPLAADLLAGLGRGETVAAPAPEGDLAEAVPVSLGYAKAERPSDGSAPSLGASLKSYVRALAAAPRMFTRLGNVITFIVVFVLVALQVPAAMAPCFGLIAMLILNGWYMAYLLNVAVGAANGEEDLPDLTLTEGFWEGIVLPLLKFLVVSLVAALPMIAAMAYCTATNLASAEEAFVAALMLMTLKFEALLALNPAVTMVVVPAVVAGQVMLPMLLLTVAVGGIGALVRVDLMLTTIMNTLPAYLVVLLVYGVSAALPPLLQAPLETAEDMELTLRLLVIPIAIMLVEVAASIISMRAIGLYYLHFKQRFAFAWG
;
A
#
# COMPACT_ATOMS: atom_id res chain seq x y z
N MET A 1 6.69 -19.67 -26.56
CA MET A 1 6.44 -18.25 -26.92
C MET A 1 6.42 -17.44 -25.65
N ALA A 2 7.55 -16.87 -25.28
CA ALA A 2 7.67 -15.95 -24.17
C ALA A 2 6.92 -14.63 -24.44
N LYS A 3 6.25 -14.09 -23.41
CA LYS A 3 5.71 -12.73 -23.43
C LYS A 3 6.80 -11.78 -22.95
N VAL A 4 7.17 -10.81 -23.77
CA VAL A 4 8.19 -9.81 -23.42
C VAL A 4 7.54 -8.43 -23.42
N ARG A 5 7.79 -7.61 -22.38
CA ARG A 5 7.33 -6.22 -22.30
C ARG A 5 8.42 -5.28 -22.79
N CYS A 6 8.05 -4.28 -23.59
CA CYS A 6 8.98 -3.21 -23.91
C CYS A 6 9.23 -2.35 -22.66
N PRO A 7 10.50 -2.12 -22.24
CA PRO A 7 10.82 -1.42 -20.99
C PRO A 7 10.44 0.06 -20.98
N ASN A 8 10.21 0.66 -22.15
CA ASN A 8 9.87 2.08 -22.24
C ASN A 8 8.36 2.34 -22.34
N CYS A 9 7.64 1.54 -23.13
CA CYS A 9 6.22 1.80 -23.40
C CYS A 9 5.27 0.69 -22.95
N THR A 10 5.78 -0.30 -22.19
CA THR A 10 5.06 -1.43 -21.59
C THR A 10 4.23 -2.30 -22.56
N ALA A 11 4.42 -2.15 -23.87
CA ALA A 11 3.74 -2.96 -24.88
C ALA A 11 4.21 -4.42 -24.79
N GLN A 12 3.26 -5.36 -24.75
CA GLN A 12 3.52 -6.80 -24.69
C GLN A 12 3.65 -7.39 -26.10
N TYR A 13 4.68 -8.22 -26.30
CA TYR A 13 4.93 -8.95 -27.53
C TYR A 13 5.08 -10.44 -27.24
N ALA A 14 4.42 -11.29 -28.03
CA ALA A 14 4.69 -12.73 -28.03
C ALA A 14 5.89 -12.99 -28.94
N VAL A 15 6.98 -13.49 -28.36
CA VAL A 15 8.25 -13.71 -29.08
C VAL A 15 8.59 -15.21 -29.04
N PRO A 16 9.03 -15.82 -30.15
CA PRO A 16 9.52 -17.19 -30.14
C PRO A 16 10.76 -17.32 -29.24
N ASP A 17 10.85 -18.41 -28.48
CA ASP A 17 11.88 -18.60 -27.46
C ASP A 17 13.30 -18.60 -28.08
N VAL A 18 13.42 -18.95 -29.36
CA VAL A 18 14.65 -18.89 -30.18
C VAL A 18 15.21 -17.48 -30.40
N LYS A 19 14.41 -16.43 -30.12
CA LYS A 19 14.83 -15.02 -30.25
C LYS A 19 15.18 -14.36 -28.92
N LEU A 20 15.06 -15.08 -27.80
CA LEU A 20 15.52 -14.60 -26.51
C LEU A 20 17.03 -14.33 -26.55
N GLY A 21 17.48 -13.27 -25.89
CA GLY A 21 18.85 -12.74 -25.94
C GLY A 21 19.18 -11.88 -27.17
N LYS A 22 18.30 -11.78 -28.19
CA LYS A 22 18.55 -10.91 -29.37
C LYS A 22 18.00 -9.51 -29.16
N ARG A 23 18.61 -8.51 -29.81
CA ARG A 23 18.07 -7.14 -29.87
C ARG A 23 16.80 -7.11 -30.71
N ALA A 24 15.73 -6.58 -30.16
CA ALA A 24 14.49 -6.29 -30.85
C ALA A 24 14.18 -4.79 -30.79
N ARG A 25 13.38 -4.30 -31.75
CA ARG A 25 12.91 -2.91 -31.78
C ARG A 25 11.41 -2.90 -31.50
N CYS A 26 10.98 -2.11 -30.52
CA CYS A 26 9.57 -1.98 -30.17
C CYS A 26 8.79 -1.37 -31.35
N ALA A 27 7.73 -2.05 -31.80
CA ALA A 27 6.89 -1.54 -32.89
C ALA A 27 6.14 -0.25 -32.51
N ARG A 28 5.90 -0.01 -31.21
CA ARG A 28 5.14 1.15 -30.72
C ARG A 28 6.01 2.38 -30.45
N CYS A 29 7.15 2.22 -29.79
CA CYS A 29 8.02 3.34 -29.40
C CYS A 29 9.35 3.40 -30.16
N GLN A 30 9.62 2.47 -31.10
CA GLN A 30 10.83 2.39 -31.92
C GLN A 30 12.15 2.18 -31.14
N GLN A 31 12.10 2.02 -29.81
CA GLN A 31 13.31 1.81 -29.01
C GLN A 31 13.81 0.37 -29.14
N SER A 32 15.12 0.20 -29.26
CA SER A 32 15.79 -1.10 -29.28
C SER A 32 16.11 -1.57 -27.86
N PHE A 33 15.78 -2.82 -27.54
CA PHE A 33 16.08 -3.46 -26.26
C PHE A 33 16.46 -4.93 -26.50
N VAL A 34 17.16 -5.55 -25.54
CA VAL A 34 17.49 -6.98 -25.60
C VAL A 34 16.31 -7.77 -25.06
N LEU A 35 15.91 -8.83 -25.77
CA LEU A 35 14.84 -9.72 -25.34
C LEU A 35 15.32 -10.62 -24.21
N SER A 36 15.36 -10.09 -22.98
CA SER A 36 15.52 -10.90 -21.78
C SER A 36 14.17 -11.54 -21.45
N ILE A 37 14.17 -12.81 -21.02
CA ILE A 37 13.04 -13.30 -20.25
C ILE A 37 13.15 -12.50 -18.95
N GLU A 38 12.18 -11.63 -18.66
CA GLU A 38 11.91 -11.32 -17.26
C GLU A 38 11.37 -12.64 -16.69
N GLU A 39 12.28 -13.53 -16.27
CA GLU A 39 12.10 -14.19 -14.98
C GLU A 39 12.18 -13.03 -13.98
N GLY A 40 11.10 -12.25 -13.92
CA GLY A 40 10.86 -11.47 -12.74
C GLY A 40 10.66 -12.54 -11.70
N ASP A 41 11.73 -12.88 -10.98
CA ASP A 41 11.57 -13.48 -9.68
C ASP A 41 10.55 -12.57 -9.01
N PRO A 42 9.31 -13.05 -8.79
CA PRO A 42 8.30 -12.23 -8.17
C PRO A 42 8.95 -11.73 -6.89
N ILE A 43 8.93 -10.40 -6.65
CA ILE A 43 9.44 -9.83 -5.39
C ILE A 43 8.85 -10.73 -4.31
N PRO A 44 9.66 -11.54 -3.61
CA PRO A 44 9.10 -12.52 -2.72
C PRO A 44 8.31 -11.73 -1.69
N LEU A 45 7.00 -11.98 -1.62
CA LEU A 45 6.20 -11.46 -0.52
C LEU A 45 6.95 -11.87 0.75
N ALA A 46 7.08 -10.94 1.69
CA ALA A 46 8.00 -10.95 2.82
C ALA A 46 7.87 -12.10 3.85
N ALA A 47 7.70 -13.36 3.41
CA ALA A 47 7.76 -14.58 4.19
C ALA A 47 9.18 -14.80 4.76
N ASP A 48 10.23 -14.29 4.09
CA ASP A 48 11.62 -14.55 4.49
C ASP A 48 12.17 -13.64 5.61
N LEU A 49 11.41 -12.63 6.05
CA LEU A 49 11.85 -11.73 7.13
C LEU A 49 11.87 -12.40 8.52
N LEU A 50 11.16 -13.52 8.70
CA LEU A 50 11.21 -14.32 9.94
C LEU A 50 12.31 -15.39 9.92
N ALA A 51 12.77 -15.84 8.75
CA ALA A 51 13.89 -16.78 8.65
C ALA A 51 15.21 -16.19 9.16
N GLY A 52 15.39 -14.86 9.04
CA GLY A 52 16.56 -14.13 9.53
C GLY A 52 16.56 -13.78 11.02
N LEU A 53 15.44 -13.94 11.74
CA LEU A 53 15.31 -13.56 13.15
C LEU A 53 15.21 -14.77 14.11
N GLY A 54 15.16 -16.00 13.59
CA GLY A 54 14.84 -17.20 14.38
C GLY A 54 15.87 -18.34 14.40
N ARG A 55 16.98 -18.30 13.66
CA ARG A 55 17.99 -19.37 13.67
C ARG A 55 19.25 -18.94 14.43
N GLY A 56 19.27 -19.23 15.72
CA GLY A 56 20.53 -19.50 16.40
C GLY A 56 21.13 -20.77 15.80
N GLU A 57 22.29 -20.63 15.15
CA GLU A 57 23.10 -21.74 14.67
C GLU A 57 23.51 -22.64 15.84
N THR A 58 22.81 -23.77 16.02
CA THR A 58 23.44 -24.97 16.58
C THR A 58 23.86 -25.85 15.42
N VAL A 59 25.14 -25.75 15.06
CA VAL A 59 25.81 -26.64 14.11
C VAL A 59 25.84 -28.04 14.72
N ALA A 60 25.05 -28.96 14.15
CA ALA A 60 25.18 -30.39 14.38
C ALA A 60 25.31 -31.11 13.03
N ALA A 61 26.33 -31.95 12.94
CA ALA A 61 26.77 -32.67 11.74
C ALA A 61 25.76 -33.72 11.21
N PRO A 62 25.86 -34.13 9.93
CA PRO A 62 24.77 -34.82 9.24
C PRO A 62 24.79 -36.35 9.43
N ALA A 63 23.60 -36.94 9.42
CA ALA A 63 23.35 -38.37 9.19
C ALA A 63 22.79 -38.56 7.77
N PRO A 64 23.01 -39.71 7.12
CA PRO A 64 22.96 -39.81 5.66
C PRO A 64 21.56 -40.09 5.08
N GLU A 65 21.33 -39.42 3.95
CA GLU A 65 20.63 -39.84 2.72
C GLU A 65 19.26 -40.54 2.85
N GLY A 66 18.21 -39.71 2.71
CA GLY A 66 16.97 -40.09 2.05
C GLY A 66 16.58 -38.97 1.08
N ASP A 67 16.37 -39.33 -0.19
CA ASP A 67 15.97 -38.46 -1.31
C ASP A 67 14.73 -37.60 -1.00
N LEU A 68 14.96 -36.49 -0.32
CA LEU A 68 14.04 -35.38 -0.23
C LEU A 68 14.62 -34.27 -1.09
N ALA A 69 13.88 -33.93 -2.14
CA ALA A 69 14.13 -32.82 -3.04
C ALA A 69 14.75 -31.64 -2.27
N GLU A 70 16.01 -31.39 -2.58
CA GLU A 70 16.83 -30.34 -2.00
C GLU A 70 16.08 -29.02 -2.20
N ALA A 71 15.47 -28.53 -1.12
CA ALA A 71 14.82 -27.23 -1.09
C ALA A 71 15.94 -26.21 -1.28
N VAL A 72 16.10 -25.77 -2.53
CA VAL A 72 17.00 -24.68 -2.91
C VAL A 72 16.77 -23.54 -1.92
N PRO A 73 17.79 -23.10 -1.17
CA PRO A 73 17.64 -21.98 -0.27
C PRO A 73 17.24 -20.77 -1.12
N VAL A 74 15.99 -20.34 -0.94
CA VAL A 74 15.45 -19.11 -1.52
C VAL A 74 16.28 -17.97 -0.96
N SER A 75 17.25 -17.50 -1.75
CA SER A 75 17.95 -16.27 -1.43
C SER A 75 16.91 -15.16 -1.48
N LEU A 76 16.84 -14.32 -0.43
CA LEU A 76 16.07 -13.07 -0.46
C LEU A 76 16.35 -12.36 -1.78
N GLY A 77 15.42 -12.54 -2.72
CA GLY A 77 15.45 -12.03 -4.08
C GLY A 77 15.14 -10.56 -4.04
N TYR A 78 16.07 -9.83 -3.45
CA TYR A 78 16.30 -8.42 -3.73
C TYR A 78 16.24 -8.26 -5.25
N ALA A 79 15.20 -7.58 -5.74
CA ALA A 79 15.01 -7.18 -7.11
C ALA A 79 16.20 -6.32 -7.55
N LYS A 80 17.28 -7.01 -7.91
CA LYS A 80 18.58 -6.48 -8.31
C LYS A 80 18.33 -5.29 -9.20
N ALA A 81 18.54 -4.09 -8.65
CA ALA A 81 18.35 -2.86 -9.38
C ALA A 81 19.20 -2.91 -10.66
N GLU A 82 18.57 -3.23 -11.78
CA GLU A 82 19.21 -3.16 -13.08
C GLU A 82 19.66 -1.71 -13.24
N ARG A 83 20.98 -1.50 -13.11
CA ARG A 83 21.56 -0.19 -13.41
C ARG A 83 21.15 0.12 -14.84
N PRO A 84 20.48 1.26 -15.09
CA PRO A 84 20.04 1.61 -16.44
C PRO A 84 21.26 1.52 -17.36
N SER A 85 21.18 0.72 -18.42
CA SER A 85 22.26 0.56 -19.38
C SER A 85 22.47 1.89 -20.13
N ASP A 86 23.34 2.77 -19.64
CA ASP A 86 23.85 4.03 -20.22
C ASP A 86 22.84 5.00 -20.91
N GLY A 87 21.54 4.74 -20.78
CA GLY A 87 20.47 5.59 -21.24
C GLY A 87 20.16 6.62 -20.17
N SER A 88 20.35 7.89 -20.49
CA SER A 88 19.98 9.02 -19.62
C SER A 88 18.59 8.79 -19.01
N ALA A 89 18.50 8.79 -17.68
CA ALA A 89 17.24 8.66 -16.98
C ALA A 89 16.20 9.66 -17.52
N PRO A 90 14.93 9.27 -17.71
CA PRO A 90 13.92 10.17 -18.21
C PRO A 90 13.84 11.44 -17.36
N SER A 91 13.58 12.57 -18.01
CA SER A 91 13.37 13.84 -17.31
C SER A 91 12.18 13.72 -16.35
N LEU A 92 12.24 14.44 -15.23
CA LEU A 92 11.20 14.40 -14.19
C LEU A 92 9.81 14.67 -14.77
N GLY A 93 9.70 15.61 -15.71
CA GLY A 93 8.45 15.93 -16.42
C GLY A 93 7.94 14.80 -17.31
N ALA A 94 8.82 14.05 -17.97
CA ALA A 94 8.43 12.89 -18.77
C ALA A 94 7.87 11.77 -17.88
N SER A 95 8.56 11.45 -16.77
CA SER A 95 8.08 10.47 -15.77
C SER A 95 6.78 10.89 -15.10
N LEU A 96 6.61 12.18 -14.81
CA LEU A 96 5.36 12.72 -14.25
C LEU A 96 4.19 12.57 -15.24
N LYS A 97 4.41 12.89 -16.51
CA LYS A 97 3.39 12.76 -17.55
C LYS A 97 2.98 11.31 -17.79
N SER A 98 3.91 10.36 -17.75
CA SER A 98 3.58 8.94 -17.86
C SER A 98 2.85 8.45 -16.61
N TYR A 99 3.30 8.84 -15.42
CA TYR A 99 2.65 8.53 -14.14
C TYR A 99 1.19 9.02 -14.10
N VAL A 100 0.94 10.31 -14.37
CA VAL A 100 -0.41 10.88 -14.37
C VAL A 100 -1.31 10.19 -15.41
N ARG A 101 -0.77 9.84 -16.58
CA ARG A 101 -1.52 9.08 -17.60
C ARG A 101 -1.88 7.67 -17.11
N ALA A 102 -0.95 6.97 -16.49
CA ALA A 102 -1.19 5.64 -15.93
C ALA A 102 -2.23 5.70 -14.81
N LEU A 103 -2.15 6.71 -13.94
CA LEU A 103 -3.10 6.97 -12.87
C LEU A 103 -4.50 7.32 -13.39
N ALA A 104 -4.60 8.18 -14.40
CA ALA A 104 -5.88 8.49 -15.06
C ALA A 104 -6.51 7.28 -15.76
N ALA A 105 -5.70 6.27 -16.12
CA ALA A 105 -6.18 5.01 -16.64
C ALA A 105 -6.57 4.00 -15.55
N ALA A 106 -6.23 4.24 -14.27
CA ALA A 106 -6.49 3.31 -13.17
C ALA A 106 -7.98 2.93 -13.04
N PRO A 107 -8.96 3.85 -13.16
CA PRO A 107 -10.38 3.47 -13.09
C PRO A 107 -10.80 2.48 -14.19
N ARG A 108 -10.08 2.39 -15.31
CA ARG A 108 -10.35 1.41 -16.36
C ARG A 108 -10.06 -0.02 -15.93
N MET A 109 -9.36 -0.24 -14.80
CA MET A 109 -9.20 -1.60 -14.27
C MET A 109 -10.55 -2.23 -13.94
N PHE A 110 -11.52 -1.44 -13.49
CA PHE A 110 -12.89 -1.89 -13.19
C PHE A 110 -13.74 -2.17 -14.43
N THR A 111 -13.24 -1.97 -15.65
CA THR A 111 -13.97 -2.39 -16.87
C THR A 111 -13.58 -3.79 -17.33
N ARG A 112 -12.53 -4.39 -16.76
CA ARG A 112 -12.12 -5.77 -17.06
C ARG A 112 -12.92 -6.73 -16.21
N LEU A 113 -13.55 -7.73 -16.83
CA LEU A 113 -14.43 -8.68 -16.14
C LEU A 113 -13.74 -9.37 -14.95
N GLY A 114 -12.48 -9.80 -15.10
CA GLY A 114 -11.71 -10.41 -14.01
C GLY A 114 -11.58 -9.49 -12.79
N ASN A 115 -11.18 -8.24 -13.01
CA ASN A 115 -11.05 -7.24 -11.93
C ASN A 115 -12.41 -6.88 -11.31
N VAL A 116 -13.50 -6.86 -12.08
CA VAL A 116 -14.85 -6.63 -11.55
C VAL A 116 -15.24 -7.75 -10.59
N ILE A 117 -14.98 -9.01 -10.95
CA ILE A 117 -15.27 -10.15 -10.08
C ILE A 117 -14.45 -10.04 -8.79
N THR A 118 -13.14 -9.82 -8.89
CA THR A 118 -12.27 -9.64 -7.71
C THR A 118 -12.75 -8.48 -6.84
N PHE A 119 -13.11 -7.34 -7.44
CA PHE A 119 -13.63 -6.18 -6.72
C PHE A 119 -14.94 -6.49 -5.99
N ILE A 120 -15.88 -7.19 -6.62
CA ILE A 120 -17.15 -7.58 -5.98
C ILE A 120 -16.87 -8.50 -4.79
N VAL A 121 -15.95 -9.47 -4.93
CA VAL A 121 -15.62 -10.37 -3.82
C VAL A 121 -14.97 -9.60 -2.66
N VAL A 122 -14.00 -8.73 -2.95
CA VAL A 122 -13.38 -7.86 -1.93
C VAL A 122 -14.44 -6.99 -1.25
N PHE A 123 -15.32 -6.35 -2.02
CA PHE A 123 -16.41 -5.53 -1.49
C PHE A 123 -17.33 -6.34 -0.58
N VAL A 124 -17.77 -7.54 -1.00
CA VAL A 124 -18.63 -8.39 -0.17
C VAL A 124 -17.92 -8.78 1.13
N LEU A 125 -16.64 -9.13 1.08
CA LEU A 125 -15.85 -9.46 2.27
C LEU A 125 -15.73 -8.27 3.22
N VAL A 126 -15.46 -7.07 2.72
CA VAL A 126 -15.42 -5.86 3.55
C VAL A 126 -16.83 -5.52 4.06
N ALA A 127 -17.89 -5.74 3.28
CA ALA A 127 -19.28 -5.56 3.71
C ALA A 127 -19.70 -6.46 4.88
N LEU A 128 -19.03 -7.60 5.09
CA LEU A 128 -19.23 -8.44 6.28
C LEU A 128 -18.83 -7.73 7.58
N GLN A 129 -18.09 -6.62 7.51
CA GLN A 129 -17.79 -5.79 8.68
C GLN A 129 -19.06 -5.17 9.29
N VAL A 130 -20.09 -4.88 8.49
CA VAL A 130 -21.36 -4.32 8.97
C VAL A 130 -22.07 -5.27 9.95
N PRO A 131 -22.40 -6.53 9.58
CA PRO A 131 -22.97 -7.47 10.54
C PRO A 131 -21.96 -7.88 11.62
N ALA A 132 -20.66 -7.93 11.34
CA ALA A 132 -19.65 -8.20 12.35
C ALA A 132 -19.65 -7.13 13.46
N ALA A 133 -19.87 -5.86 13.13
CA ALA A 133 -19.99 -4.77 14.10
C ALA A 133 -21.21 -4.93 15.04
N MET A 134 -22.24 -5.68 14.63
CA MET A 134 -23.41 -5.99 15.45
C MET A 134 -23.19 -7.18 16.37
N ALA A 135 -22.19 -8.01 16.10
CA ALA A 135 -21.80 -9.11 16.96
C ALA A 135 -20.88 -8.60 18.10
N PRO A 136 -20.96 -9.17 19.31
CA PRO A 136 -20.21 -8.70 20.47
C PRO A 136 -18.74 -9.15 20.39
N CYS A 137 -18.26 -10.02 21.28
CA CYS A 137 -16.86 -10.46 21.30
C CYS A 137 -16.44 -11.15 20.00
N PHE A 138 -17.33 -11.92 19.36
CA PHE A 138 -17.06 -12.55 18.06
C PHE A 138 -16.93 -11.53 16.92
N GLY A 139 -17.62 -10.37 17.04
CA GLY A 139 -17.53 -9.28 16.08
C GLY A 139 -16.15 -8.66 16.03
N LEU A 140 -15.51 -8.45 17.18
CA LEU A 140 -14.15 -7.90 17.26
C LEU A 140 -13.12 -8.81 16.56
N ILE A 141 -13.21 -10.13 16.79
CA ILE A 141 -12.32 -11.09 16.13
C ILE A 141 -12.56 -11.09 14.62
N ALA A 142 -13.83 -11.12 14.19
CA ALA A 142 -14.18 -11.05 12.78
C ALA A 142 -13.68 -9.75 12.13
N MET A 143 -13.84 -8.59 12.79
CA MET A 143 -13.34 -7.30 12.31
C MET A 143 -11.82 -7.30 12.18
N LEU A 144 -11.09 -7.88 13.14
CA LEU A 144 -9.64 -7.97 13.08
C LEU A 144 -9.17 -8.83 11.90
N ILE A 145 -9.84 -9.97 11.67
CA ILE A 145 -9.54 -10.87 10.54
C ILE A 145 -9.84 -10.17 9.21
N LEU A 146 -11.02 -9.58 9.07
CA LEU A 146 -11.44 -8.88 7.84
C LEU A 146 -10.53 -7.69 7.53
N ASN A 147 -10.17 -6.90 8.54
CA ASN A 147 -9.24 -5.79 8.37
C ASN A 147 -7.83 -6.27 8.03
N GLY A 148 -7.30 -7.28 8.72
CA GLY A 148 -5.97 -7.81 8.44
C GLY A 148 -5.84 -8.33 7.01
N TRP A 149 -6.84 -9.10 6.57
CA TRP A 149 -6.92 -9.59 5.19
C TRP A 149 -7.05 -8.44 4.18
N TYR A 150 -7.92 -7.47 4.45
CA TYR A 150 -8.12 -6.35 3.55
C TYR A 150 -6.87 -5.47 3.41
N MET A 151 -6.13 -5.25 4.50
CA MET A 151 -4.85 -4.56 4.46
C MET A 151 -3.80 -5.37 3.69
N ALA A 152 -3.78 -6.70 3.81
CA ALA A 152 -2.94 -7.57 2.99
C ALA A 152 -3.22 -7.39 1.50
N TYR A 153 -4.50 -7.43 1.14
CA TYR A 153 -4.95 -7.20 -0.23
C TYR A 153 -4.51 -5.83 -0.75
N LEU A 154 -4.69 -4.76 0.03
CA LEU A 154 -4.28 -3.41 -0.34
C LEU A 154 -2.75 -3.26 -0.53
N LEU A 155 -1.95 -3.93 0.30
CA LEU A 155 -0.49 -3.98 0.11
C LEU A 155 -0.12 -4.72 -1.18
N ASN A 156 -0.80 -5.83 -1.49
CA ASN A 156 -0.59 -6.57 -2.73
C ASN A 156 -1.00 -5.75 -3.97
N VAL A 157 -2.05 -4.91 -3.88
CA VAL A 157 -2.40 -3.95 -4.94
C VAL A 157 -1.25 -2.97 -5.16
N ALA A 158 -0.64 -2.45 -4.10
CA ALA A 158 0.50 -1.54 -4.21
C ALA A 158 1.74 -2.23 -4.81
N VAL A 159 2.04 -3.47 -4.42
CA VAL A 159 3.15 -4.27 -4.96
C VAL A 159 2.93 -4.61 -6.43
N GLY A 160 1.75 -5.13 -6.80
CA GLY A 160 1.43 -5.43 -8.20
C GLY A 160 1.53 -4.19 -9.08
N ALA A 161 1.03 -3.04 -8.61
CA ALA A 161 1.17 -1.78 -9.31
C ALA A 161 2.62 -1.28 -9.42
N ALA A 162 3.45 -1.51 -8.40
CA ALA A 162 4.88 -1.25 -8.41
C ALA A 162 5.64 -2.14 -9.43
N ASN A 163 5.12 -3.34 -9.70
CA ASN A 163 5.61 -4.26 -10.74
C ASN A 163 5.01 -3.97 -12.13
N GLY A 164 4.13 -2.97 -12.26
CA GLY A 164 3.45 -2.65 -13.51
C GLY A 164 2.41 -3.69 -13.93
N GLU A 165 1.86 -4.43 -12.97
CA GLU A 165 0.70 -5.28 -13.18
C GLU A 165 -0.55 -4.41 -13.37
N GLU A 166 -1.34 -4.76 -14.39
CA GLU A 166 -2.53 -4.00 -14.70
C GLU A 166 -3.79 -4.54 -14.01
N ASP A 167 -3.76 -5.79 -13.57
CA ASP A 167 -4.91 -6.47 -12.98
C ASP A 167 -4.88 -6.34 -11.45
N LEU A 168 -6.00 -6.66 -10.80
CA LEU A 168 -6.08 -6.74 -9.34
C LEU A 168 -5.45 -8.07 -8.88
N PRO A 169 -4.80 -8.12 -7.71
CA PRO A 169 -4.21 -9.35 -7.21
C PRO A 169 -5.30 -10.39 -6.97
N ASP A 170 -4.97 -11.65 -7.26
CA ASP A 170 -5.86 -12.78 -7.00
C ASP A 170 -6.07 -12.95 -5.48
N LEU A 171 -7.26 -13.41 -5.11
CA LEU A 171 -7.61 -13.64 -3.71
C LEU A 171 -7.12 -15.03 -3.30
N THR A 172 -5.84 -15.14 -3.01
CA THR A 172 -5.25 -16.39 -2.52
C THR A 172 -5.36 -16.45 -1.00
N LEU A 173 -6.37 -17.17 -0.50
CA LEU A 173 -6.47 -17.58 0.91
C LEU A 173 -5.60 -18.82 1.23
N THR A 174 -4.71 -19.19 0.31
CA THR A 174 -3.84 -20.35 0.45
C THR A 174 -2.68 -20.10 1.41
N GLU A 175 -2.32 -18.83 1.62
CA GLU A 175 -1.33 -18.44 2.61
C GLU A 175 -1.90 -18.71 4.02
N GLY A 176 -1.09 -19.26 4.92
CA GLY A 176 -1.55 -19.59 6.27
C GLY A 176 -2.07 -18.35 7.01
N PHE A 177 -2.93 -18.55 8.01
CA PHE A 177 -3.53 -17.46 8.81
C PHE A 177 -2.52 -16.41 9.29
N TRP A 178 -1.32 -16.85 9.68
CA TRP A 178 -0.26 -15.97 10.14
C TRP A 178 0.27 -15.04 9.03
N GLU A 179 0.57 -15.60 7.87
CA GLU A 179 1.18 -14.88 6.73
C GLU A 179 0.14 -14.03 5.98
N GLY A 180 -1.07 -14.57 5.79
CA GLY A 180 -2.12 -13.92 5.02
C GLY A 180 -2.90 -12.85 5.79
N ILE A 181 -2.92 -12.89 7.14
CA ILE A 181 -3.77 -11.99 7.95
C ILE A 181 -2.94 -11.25 9.01
N VAL A 182 -2.20 -11.96 9.86
CA VAL A 182 -1.56 -11.34 11.04
C VAL A 182 -0.38 -10.47 10.64
N LEU A 183 0.49 -10.95 9.75
CA LEU A 183 1.68 -10.21 9.33
C LEU A 183 1.34 -8.90 8.59
N PRO A 184 0.39 -8.86 7.63
CA PRO A 184 -0.04 -7.63 6.99
C PRO A 184 -0.72 -6.65 7.95
N LEU A 185 -1.52 -7.16 8.89
CA LEU A 185 -2.10 -6.34 9.96
C LEU A 185 -1.00 -5.68 10.81
N LEU A 186 0.02 -6.45 11.21
CA LEU A 186 1.15 -5.92 11.98
C LEU A 186 1.95 -4.88 11.20
N LYS A 187 2.19 -5.12 9.89
CA LYS A 187 2.82 -4.14 8.99
C LYS A 187 2.05 -2.82 8.99
N PHE A 188 0.73 -2.87 8.80
CA PHE A 188 -0.11 -1.68 8.79
C PHE A 188 -0.16 -0.98 10.16
N LEU A 189 -0.19 -1.76 11.25
CA LEU A 189 -0.13 -1.23 12.61
C LEU A 189 1.17 -0.46 12.84
N VAL A 190 2.32 -1.03 12.46
CA VAL A 190 3.62 -0.38 12.58
C VAL A 190 3.68 0.89 11.73
N VAL A 191 3.22 0.85 10.48
CA VAL A 191 3.12 2.03 9.61
C VAL A 191 2.26 3.11 10.25
N SER A 192 1.10 2.75 10.79
CA SER A 192 0.16 3.67 11.43
C SER A 192 0.77 4.30 12.69
N LEU A 193 1.47 3.49 13.50
CA LEU A 193 2.15 3.96 14.71
C LEU A 193 3.28 4.94 14.36
N VAL A 194 4.09 4.62 13.35
CA VAL A 194 5.17 5.50 12.87
C VAL A 194 4.60 6.80 12.30
N ALA A 195 3.52 6.73 11.52
CA ALA A 195 2.81 7.91 11.02
C ALA A 195 2.19 8.75 12.14
N ALA A 196 1.78 8.13 13.26
CA ALA A 196 1.23 8.81 14.42
C ALA A 196 2.28 9.46 15.33
N LEU A 197 3.58 9.18 15.18
CA LEU A 197 4.64 9.71 16.04
C LEU A 197 4.65 11.24 16.17
N PRO A 198 4.51 12.04 15.09
CA PRO A 198 4.46 13.49 15.23
C PRO A 198 3.29 13.96 16.10
N MET A 199 2.12 13.33 15.93
CA MET A 199 0.94 13.62 16.76
C MET A 199 1.20 13.25 18.22
N ILE A 200 1.75 12.07 18.50
CA ILE A 200 2.08 11.64 19.86
C ILE A 200 3.05 12.63 20.53
N ALA A 201 4.08 13.07 19.79
CA ALA A 201 5.03 14.07 20.26
C ALA A 201 4.39 15.44 20.52
N ALA A 202 3.50 15.90 19.63
CA ALA A 202 2.74 17.14 19.80
C ALA A 202 1.83 17.10 21.04
N MET A 203 1.18 15.96 21.29
CA MET A 203 0.33 15.76 22.47
C MET A 203 1.15 15.73 23.76
N ALA A 204 2.31 15.05 23.76
CA ALA A 204 3.24 15.06 24.88
C ALA A 204 3.80 16.46 25.17
N TYR A 205 4.01 17.28 24.14
CA TYR A 205 4.39 18.68 24.30
C TYR A 205 3.26 19.49 24.96
N CYS A 206 2.03 19.36 24.46
CA CYS A 206 0.87 20.08 25.02
C CYS A 206 0.64 19.75 26.51
N THR A 207 0.83 18.50 26.92
CA THR A 207 0.72 18.11 28.33
C THR A 207 1.88 18.67 29.16
N ALA A 208 3.11 18.64 28.65
CA ALA A 208 4.28 19.19 29.33
C ALA A 208 4.18 20.71 29.56
N THR A 209 3.52 21.43 28.66
CA THR A 209 3.31 22.88 28.76
C THR A 209 1.98 23.28 29.40
N ASN A 210 1.21 22.32 29.96
CA ASN A 210 -0.12 22.54 30.55
C ASN A 210 -1.15 23.18 29.58
N LEU A 211 -1.01 22.95 28.27
CA LEU A 211 -2.01 23.36 27.28
C LEU A 211 -3.21 22.41 27.23
N ALA A 212 -3.00 21.14 27.62
CA ALA A 212 -4.03 20.11 27.73
C ALA A 212 -3.74 19.23 28.95
N SER A 213 -4.80 18.67 29.56
CA SER A 213 -4.62 17.64 30.59
C SER A 213 -4.18 16.31 29.95
N ALA A 214 -3.57 15.41 30.73
CA ALA A 214 -3.15 14.10 30.23
C ALA A 214 -4.35 13.25 29.75
N GLU A 215 -5.52 13.42 30.37
CA GLU A 215 -6.76 12.75 29.99
C GLU A 215 -7.29 13.28 28.65
N GLU A 216 -7.41 14.60 28.50
CA GLU A 216 -7.78 15.24 27.24
C GLU A 216 -6.84 14.83 26.11
N ALA A 217 -5.54 14.79 26.40
CA ALA A 217 -4.54 14.41 25.43
C ALA A 217 -4.70 12.93 24.99
N PHE A 218 -4.94 12.03 25.94
CA PHE A 218 -5.17 10.62 25.65
C PHE A 218 -6.43 10.39 24.83
N VAL A 219 -7.56 11.00 25.23
CA VAL A 219 -8.84 10.88 24.53
C VAL A 219 -8.74 11.44 23.12
N ALA A 220 -8.14 12.62 22.95
CA ALA A 220 -7.96 13.23 21.63
C ALA A 220 -7.02 12.41 20.75
N ALA A 221 -5.93 11.86 21.28
CA ALA A 221 -5.06 10.96 20.54
C ALA A 221 -5.81 9.70 20.08
N LEU A 222 -6.65 9.11 20.93
CA LEU A 222 -7.47 7.95 20.59
C LEU A 222 -8.49 8.28 19.49
N MET A 223 -9.19 9.41 19.60
CA MET A 223 -10.16 9.85 18.58
C MET A 223 -9.47 10.19 17.24
N LEU A 224 -8.30 10.82 17.29
CA LEU A 224 -7.50 11.13 16.10
C LEU A 224 -6.95 9.88 15.41
N MET A 225 -6.58 8.84 16.16
CA MET A 225 -6.22 7.54 15.56
C MET A 225 -7.40 6.91 14.81
N THR A 226 -8.64 7.21 15.19
CA THR A 226 -9.84 6.82 14.44
C THR A 226 -10.24 7.80 13.33
N LEU A 227 -9.39 8.77 13.00
CA LEU A 227 -9.60 9.82 11.99
C LEU A 227 -10.92 10.61 12.17
N LYS A 228 -11.43 10.69 13.40
CA LYS A 228 -12.62 11.50 13.71
C LYS A 228 -12.23 12.97 13.84
N PHE A 229 -12.30 13.70 12.73
CA PHE A 229 -11.96 15.13 12.68
C PHE A 229 -12.80 16.00 13.63
N GLU A 230 -14.01 15.56 14.01
CA GLU A 230 -14.83 16.25 15.00
C GLU A 230 -14.13 16.43 16.35
N ALA A 231 -13.27 15.48 16.73
CA ALA A 231 -12.48 15.58 17.95
C ALA A 231 -11.49 16.76 17.94
N LEU A 232 -10.99 17.14 16.75
CA LEU A 232 -10.11 18.31 16.62
C LEU A 232 -10.85 19.63 16.87
N LEU A 233 -12.15 19.67 16.58
CA LEU A 233 -12.98 20.85 16.80
C LEU A 233 -13.34 21.03 18.29
N ALA A 234 -13.35 19.94 19.05
CA ALA A 234 -13.59 19.97 20.50
C ALA A 234 -12.36 20.38 21.33
N LEU A 235 -11.16 20.38 20.72
CA LEU A 235 -9.92 20.75 21.39
C LEU A 235 -9.81 22.27 21.59
N ASN A 236 -9.08 22.66 22.63
CA ASN A 236 -8.67 24.05 22.83
C ASN A 236 -7.93 24.56 21.56
N PRO A 237 -8.27 25.74 21.02
CA PRO A 237 -7.63 26.28 19.82
C PRO A 237 -6.09 26.29 19.87
N ALA A 238 -5.50 26.53 21.04
CA ALA A 238 -4.05 26.49 21.21
C ALA A 238 -3.47 25.09 20.99
N VAL A 239 -4.16 24.05 21.47
CA VAL A 239 -3.79 22.65 21.25
C VAL A 239 -3.97 22.29 19.78
N THR A 240 -5.07 22.70 19.17
CA THR A 240 -5.37 22.44 17.75
C THR A 240 -4.27 23.00 16.82
N MET A 241 -3.74 24.20 17.11
CA MET A 241 -2.65 24.81 16.33
C MET A 241 -1.34 24.02 16.37
N VAL A 242 -1.10 23.21 17.40
CA VAL A 242 0.09 22.35 17.53
C VAL A 242 -0.18 20.96 16.95
N VAL A 243 -1.34 20.39 17.23
CA VAL A 243 -1.68 19.00 16.91
C VAL A 243 -2.03 18.83 15.43
N VAL A 244 -2.76 19.78 14.81
CA VAL A 244 -3.17 19.66 13.40
C VAL A 244 -1.96 19.57 12.47
N PRO A 245 -0.94 20.46 12.54
CA PRO A 245 0.24 20.33 11.71
C PRO A 245 0.97 18.99 11.91
N ALA A 246 0.98 18.47 13.14
CA ALA A 246 1.60 17.18 13.44
C ALA A 246 0.84 16.00 12.84
N VAL A 247 -0.49 16.00 12.92
CA VAL A 247 -1.36 15.02 12.24
C VAL A 247 -1.14 15.10 10.73
N VAL A 248 -1.15 16.31 10.15
CA VAL A 248 -0.90 16.52 8.72
C VAL A 248 0.48 16.00 8.32
N ALA A 249 1.53 16.25 9.11
CA ALA A 249 2.87 15.73 8.85
C ALA A 249 2.89 14.19 8.80
N GLY A 250 2.21 13.54 9.76
CA GLY A 250 2.04 12.08 9.78
C GLY A 250 1.31 11.54 8.55
N GLN A 251 0.17 12.17 8.20
CA GLN A 251 -0.64 11.79 7.04
C GLN A 251 0.12 12.01 5.71
N VAL A 252 0.93 13.06 5.62
CA VAL A 252 1.78 13.32 4.45
C VAL A 252 2.87 12.26 4.30
N MET A 253 3.34 11.63 5.38
CA MET A 253 4.32 10.52 5.31
C MET A 253 3.69 9.17 4.99
N LEU A 254 2.40 9.01 5.27
CA LEU A 254 1.73 7.71 5.25
C LEU A 254 1.84 6.95 3.91
N PRO A 255 1.64 7.57 2.71
CA PRO A 255 1.80 6.87 1.44
C PRO A 255 3.21 6.32 1.21
N MET A 256 4.24 7.08 1.62
CA MET A 256 5.64 6.65 1.50
C MET A 256 5.99 5.53 2.48
N LEU A 257 5.46 5.58 3.71
CA LEU A 257 5.61 4.52 4.70
C LEU A 257 4.94 3.22 4.23
N LEU A 258 3.73 3.31 3.69
CA LEU A 258 3.00 2.17 3.09
C LEU A 258 3.79 1.56 1.94
N LEU A 259 4.27 2.38 1.00
CA LEU A 259 5.09 1.89 -0.11
C LEU A 259 6.36 1.18 0.39
N THR A 260 7.01 1.79 1.38
CA THR A 260 8.24 1.25 1.96
C THR A 260 8.01 -0.12 2.59
N VAL A 261 6.92 -0.28 3.35
CA VAL A 261 6.61 -1.58 3.99
C VAL A 261 6.08 -2.60 3.01
N ALA A 262 5.38 -2.15 1.96
CA ALA A 262 4.92 -3.01 0.88
C ALA A 262 6.09 -3.63 0.09
N VAL A 263 7.08 -2.81 -0.29
CA VAL A 263 8.19 -3.24 -1.17
C VAL A 263 9.44 -3.66 -0.39
N GLY A 264 9.84 -2.90 0.64
CA GLY A 264 11.07 -3.10 1.41
C GLY A 264 10.89 -3.75 2.79
N GLY A 265 9.66 -3.99 3.23
CA GLY A 265 9.35 -4.57 4.54
C GLY A 265 9.52 -3.60 5.72
N ILE A 266 9.43 -4.12 6.95
CA ILE A 266 9.39 -3.29 8.17
C ILE A 266 10.76 -2.66 8.48
N GLY A 267 11.87 -3.39 8.25
CA GLY A 267 13.22 -2.89 8.56
C GLY A 267 13.60 -1.63 7.78
N ALA A 268 12.98 -1.42 6.63
CA ALA A 268 13.15 -0.24 5.82
C ALA A 268 12.64 1.06 6.47
N LEU A 269 11.74 0.97 7.44
CA LEU A 269 11.17 2.13 8.15
C LEU A 269 12.20 2.93 8.95
N VAL A 270 13.34 2.33 9.31
CA VAL A 270 14.40 2.98 10.09
C VAL A 270 15.05 4.14 9.31
N ARG A 271 14.98 4.13 7.98
CA ARG A 271 15.65 5.11 7.10
C ARG A 271 14.73 6.24 6.65
N VAL A 272 14.14 6.95 7.62
CA VAL A 272 13.24 8.09 7.37
C VAL A 272 13.95 9.21 6.60
N ASP A 273 15.25 9.38 6.83
CA ASP A 273 16.12 10.32 6.11
C ASP A 273 16.10 10.12 4.59
N LEU A 274 16.19 8.86 4.14
CA LEU A 274 16.17 8.52 2.72
C LEU A 274 14.76 8.62 2.12
N MET A 275 13.72 8.40 2.93
CA MET A 275 12.32 8.64 2.52
C MET A 275 12.09 10.12 2.24
N LEU A 276 12.50 11.00 3.17
CA LEU A 276 12.38 12.45 3.01
C LEU A 276 13.17 12.93 1.79
N THR A 277 14.39 12.44 1.61
CA THR A 277 15.21 12.76 0.43
C THR A 277 14.51 12.34 -0.87
N THR A 278 13.89 11.16 -0.88
CA THR A 278 13.12 10.67 -2.03
C THR A 278 11.93 11.59 -2.31
N ILE A 279 11.14 11.93 -1.29
CA ILE A 279 9.98 12.82 -1.40
C ILE A 279 10.38 14.19 -1.96
N MET A 280 11.48 14.77 -1.50
CA MET A 280 11.95 16.06 -2.01
C MET A 280 12.40 15.97 -3.47
N ASN A 281 13.05 14.87 -3.87
CA ASN A 281 13.50 14.65 -5.25
C ASN A 281 12.37 14.39 -6.25
N THR A 282 11.21 13.93 -5.78
CA THR A 282 10.04 13.59 -6.58
C THR A 282 8.79 14.40 -6.20
N LEU A 283 8.99 15.54 -5.53
CA LEU A 283 7.93 16.33 -4.89
C LEU A 283 6.68 16.53 -5.77
N PRO A 284 6.77 16.91 -7.06
CA PRO A 284 5.58 17.09 -7.89
C PRO A 284 4.75 15.81 -8.08
N ALA A 285 5.41 14.66 -8.21
CA ALA A 285 4.73 13.37 -8.32
C ALA A 285 4.15 12.94 -6.97
N TYR A 286 4.88 13.21 -5.88
CA TYR A 286 4.41 12.91 -4.54
C TYR A 286 3.16 13.72 -4.17
N LEU A 287 3.08 14.99 -4.57
CA LEU A 287 1.87 15.81 -4.40
C LEU A 287 0.65 15.21 -5.09
N VAL A 288 0.82 14.55 -6.25
CA VAL A 288 -0.28 13.83 -6.92
C VAL A 288 -0.70 12.60 -6.13
N VAL A 289 0.25 11.84 -5.57
CA VAL A 289 -0.06 10.71 -4.67
C VAL A 289 -0.83 11.19 -3.45
N LEU A 290 -0.39 12.27 -2.80
CA LEU A 290 -1.04 12.87 -1.64
C LEU A 290 -2.46 13.35 -1.97
N LEU A 291 -2.65 13.96 -3.14
CA LEU A 291 -3.98 14.39 -3.59
C LEU A 291 -4.92 13.19 -3.74
N VAL A 292 -4.49 12.12 -4.43
CA VAL A 292 -5.33 10.92 -4.59
C VAL A 292 -5.60 10.25 -3.25
N TYR A 293 -4.57 10.06 -2.42
CA TYR A 293 -4.70 9.48 -1.10
C TYR A 293 -5.65 10.28 -0.20
N GLY A 294 -5.46 11.61 -0.15
CA GLY A 294 -6.27 12.52 0.64
C GLY A 294 -7.73 12.58 0.17
N VAL A 295 -7.97 12.62 -1.14
CA VAL A 295 -9.33 12.54 -1.70
C VAL A 295 -9.98 11.20 -1.34
N SER A 296 -9.25 10.08 -1.49
CA SER A 296 -9.78 8.76 -1.12
C SER A 296 -10.12 8.65 0.37
N ALA A 297 -9.32 9.24 1.25
CA ALA A 297 -9.57 9.25 2.70
C ALA A 297 -10.70 10.20 3.11
N ALA A 298 -10.84 11.34 2.43
CA ALA A 298 -11.88 12.33 2.73
C ALA A 298 -13.25 11.96 2.13
N LEU A 299 -13.29 11.13 1.08
CA LEU A 299 -14.52 10.83 0.36
C LEU A 299 -15.59 10.14 1.23
N PRO A 300 -15.30 9.09 2.02
CA PRO A 300 -16.29 8.46 2.90
C PRO A 300 -16.95 9.42 3.90
N PRO A 301 -16.21 10.19 4.74
CA PRO A 301 -16.84 11.10 5.69
C PRO A 301 -17.60 12.25 5.00
N LEU A 302 -17.14 12.72 3.83
CA LEU A 302 -17.87 13.72 3.04
C LEU A 302 -19.21 13.20 2.52
N LEU A 303 -19.30 11.92 2.16
CA LEU A 303 -20.55 11.28 1.75
C LEU A 303 -21.46 10.97 2.95
N GLN A 304 -20.87 10.68 4.10
CA GLN A 304 -21.60 10.34 5.32
C GLN A 304 -22.27 11.56 5.99
N ALA A 305 -21.58 12.70 6.05
CA ALA A 305 -22.05 13.90 6.75
C ALA A 305 -23.50 14.35 6.39
N PRO A 306 -23.90 14.50 5.10
CA PRO A 306 -25.27 14.91 4.78
C PRO A 306 -26.30 13.83 5.12
N LEU A 307 -25.91 12.54 5.09
CA LEU A 307 -26.80 11.42 5.33
C LEU A 307 -27.13 11.27 6.82
N GLU A 308 -26.25 11.69 7.71
CA GLU A 308 -26.51 11.68 9.16
C GLU A 308 -27.51 12.75 9.60
N THR A 309 -27.60 13.86 8.86
CA THR A 309 -28.54 14.96 9.11
C THR A 309 -29.96 14.71 8.60
N ALA A 310 -30.19 13.63 7.85
CA ALA A 310 -31.52 13.29 7.32
C ALA A 310 -32.36 12.59 8.41
N GLU A 311 -33.14 13.36 9.16
CA GLU A 311 -34.00 12.86 10.26
C GLU A 311 -35.16 11.96 9.77
N ASP A 312 -35.67 12.20 8.56
CA ASP A 312 -36.85 11.51 8.00
C ASP A 312 -36.56 10.15 7.36
N MET A 313 -35.32 9.67 7.44
CA MET A 313 -34.91 8.47 6.73
C MET A 313 -35.29 7.19 7.49
N GLU A 314 -35.86 6.21 6.77
CA GLU A 314 -36.22 4.92 7.36
C GLU A 314 -34.99 4.26 8.01
N LEU A 315 -35.17 3.72 9.23
CA LEU A 315 -34.10 3.11 10.03
C LEU A 315 -33.30 2.07 9.25
N THR A 316 -33.98 1.25 8.43
CA THR A 316 -33.35 0.22 7.58
C THR A 316 -32.39 0.83 6.55
N LEU A 317 -32.81 1.91 5.89
CA LEU A 317 -32.00 2.60 4.89
C LEU A 317 -30.76 3.24 5.54
N ARG A 318 -30.95 3.83 6.73
CA ARG A 318 -29.90 4.48 7.52
C ARG A 318 -28.86 3.50 8.06
N LEU A 319 -29.28 2.36 8.59
CA LEU A 319 -28.39 1.42 9.28
C LEU A 319 -27.70 0.41 8.37
N LEU A 320 -28.27 0.10 7.19
CA LEU A 320 -27.74 -0.97 6.34
C LEU A 320 -27.29 -0.46 4.97
N VAL A 321 -28.19 0.18 4.22
CA VAL A 321 -27.95 0.51 2.81
C VAL A 321 -26.87 1.58 2.67
N ILE A 322 -26.95 2.64 3.48
CA ILE A 322 -25.99 3.74 3.41
C ILE A 322 -24.57 3.32 3.78
N PRO A 323 -24.32 2.64 4.92
CA PRO A 323 -23.00 2.14 5.25
C PRO A 323 -22.42 1.23 4.16
N ILE A 324 -23.23 0.34 3.58
CA ILE A 324 -22.81 -0.54 2.49
C ILE A 324 -22.43 0.27 1.23
N ALA A 325 -23.21 1.29 0.89
CA ALA A 325 -22.93 2.16 -0.25
C ALA A 325 -21.66 3.01 -0.06
N ILE A 326 -21.45 3.56 1.14
CA ILE A 326 -20.23 4.30 1.49
C ILE A 326 -19.02 3.37 1.42
N MET A 327 -19.15 2.15 1.96
CA MET A 327 -18.10 1.14 1.93
C MET A 327 -17.73 0.71 0.51
N LEU A 328 -18.69 0.65 -0.42
CA LEU A 328 -18.39 0.40 -1.84
C LEU A 328 -17.46 1.48 -2.41
N VAL A 329 -17.74 2.74 -2.09
CA VAL A 329 -16.94 3.89 -2.52
C VAL A 329 -15.57 3.86 -1.85
N GLU A 330 -15.51 3.56 -0.56
CA GLU A 330 -14.28 3.43 0.22
C GLU A 330 -13.36 2.34 -0.34
N VAL A 331 -13.91 1.15 -0.64
CA VAL A 331 -13.15 0.04 -1.23
C VAL A 331 -12.62 0.43 -2.62
N ALA A 332 -13.42 1.10 -3.45
CA ALA A 332 -12.94 1.56 -4.75
C ALA A 332 -11.83 2.61 -4.61
N ALA A 333 -12.02 3.60 -3.73
CA ALA A 333 -11.11 4.72 -3.53
C ALA A 333 -9.77 4.30 -2.92
N SER A 334 -9.78 3.37 -1.97
CA SER A 334 -8.59 2.80 -1.35
C SER A 334 -7.77 1.96 -2.34
N ILE A 335 -8.40 1.13 -3.19
CA ILE A 335 -7.70 0.38 -4.24
C ILE A 335 -7.03 1.33 -5.22
N ILE A 336 -7.73 2.38 -5.67
CA ILE A 336 -7.14 3.41 -6.55
C ILE A 336 -5.95 4.08 -5.87
N SER A 337 -6.08 4.42 -4.59
CA SER A 337 -5.02 5.06 -3.80
C SER A 337 -3.78 4.17 -3.66
N MET A 338 -3.95 2.91 -3.25
CA MET A 338 -2.83 1.95 -3.13
C MET A 338 -2.15 1.71 -4.48
N ARG A 339 -2.94 1.65 -5.55
CA ARG A 339 -2.40 1.56 -6.91
C ARG A 339 -1.63 2.81 -7.31
N ALA A 340 -2.09 4.00 -6.93
CA ALA A 340 -1.38 5.27 -7.16
C ALA A 340 -0.01 5.29 -6.46
N ILE A 341 0.07 4.71 -5.25
CA ILE A 341 1.29 4.53 -4.46
C ILE A 341 2.27 3.58 -5.18
N GLY A 342 1.80 2.42 -5.64
CA GLY A 342 2.63 1.48 -6.38
C GLY A 342 3.12 2.03 -7.73
N LEU A 343 2.23 2.66 -8.51
CA LEU A 343 2.60 3.31 -9.78
C LEU A 343 3.63 4.44 -9.59
N TYR A 344 3.61 5.11 -8.43
CA TYR A 344 4.60 6.12 -8.09
C TYR A 344 5.99 5.47 -7.97
N TYR A 345 6.12 4.32 -7.33
CA TYR A 345 7.39 3.57 -7.33
C TYR A 345 7.81 3.16 -8.74
N LEU A 346 6.91 2.56 -9.52
CA LEU A 346 7.21 2.07 -10.87
C LEU A 346 7.85 3.16 -11.77
N HIS A 347 7.31 4.38 -11.74
CA HIS A 347 7.75 5.48 -12.61
C HIS A 347 8.95 6.26 -12.07
N PHE A 348 9.20 6.20 -10.76
CA PHE A 348 10.20 7.03 -10.10
C PHE A 348 11.31 6.25 -9.38
N LYS A 349 11.31 4.90 -9.39
CA LYS A 349 12.30 4.06 -8.70
C LYS A 349 13.76 4.45 -8.94
N GLN A 350 14.11 4.96 -10.13
CA GLN A 350 15.46 5.43 -10.46
C GLN A 350 15.90 6.68 -9.67
N ARG A 351 14.96 7.42 -9.07
CA ARG A 351 15.19 8.64 -8.29
C ARG A 351 15.07 8.40 -6.79
N PHE A 352 14.76 7.17 -6.37
CA PHE A 352 14.67 6.84 -4.96
C PHE A 352 16.08 6.83 -4.35
N ALA A 353 16.20 7.37 -3.15
CA ALA A 353 17.49 7.46 -2.46
C ALA A 353 17.99 6.11 -1.90
N PHE A 354 17.16 5.07 -1.99
CA PHE A 354 17.48 3.71 -1.60
C PHE A 354 17.09 2.74 -2.72
N ALA A 355 17.85 1.66 -2.83
CA ALA A 355 17.42 0.46 -3.56
C ALA A 355 16.87 -0.52 -2.52
N TRP A 356 15.75 -1.17 -2.83
CA TRP A 356 15.15 -2.17 -1.94
C TRP A 356 15.86 -3.53 -1.99
N GLY A 357 17.11 -3.52 -2.45
CA GLY A 357 17.88 -4.67 -2.91
C GLY A 357 17.36 -5.09 -4.27
#